data_AF-W7MTY1-F1
#
_entry.id   AF-W7MTY1-F1
#
_cell.length_a   1.000
_cell.length_b   1.000
_cell.length_c   1.000
_cell.angle_alpha   90.00
_cell.angle_beta   90.00
_cell.angle_gamma   90.00
#
_symmetry.space_group_name_H-M   'P 1'
#
loop_
_entity.id
_entity.type
_entity.pdbx_description
1 polymer ?
#
loop_
_entity_poly.entity_id
_entity_poly.type
_entity_poly.pdbx_seq_one_letter_code
_entity_poly.pdbx_strand_id
1 'polypeptide(L)'
;MSSLSLASSRIFLSSRSNPPSQTVASIMSLPLKAKVSIRDNWEKPECHAQESMKKLKDVLGLEVRCEPQWQVLVSELESFWEDKGELVSSVTSFIHVWFEALTELLDDESHEAWTDTLLTKVRELTSRLNLTVEVSENQRPSTKWSNAQLGFILYIPKGLTHQAVQYFGLFKEQLLECFEENRPSKTLPIHSTTGDEWADVGAEDREEEPQHHAEAWCTFSASSLSPLRVHLVIKQEPED
;
A
#
# COMPACT_ATOMS: atom_id res chain seq x y z
N MET A 1 69.63 -4.39 71.90
CA MET A 1 69.41 -4.30 70.43
C MET A 1 68.05 -4.92 70.16
N SER A 2 67.20 -4.15 69.49
CA SER A 2 65.76 -4.08 69.75
C SER A 2 64.92 -5.12 69.04
N SER A 3 63.98 -5.71 69.80
CA SER A 3 62.72 -6.30 69.34
C SER A 3 61.72 -5.18 69.06
N LEU A 4 60.86 -5.32 68.04
CA LEU A 4 59.41 -4.99 68.04
C LEU A 4 58.79 -5.06 66.62
N SER A 5 57.47 -5.30 66.61
CA SER A 5 56.45 -5.03 65.56
C SER A 5 56.10 -6.21 64.62
N LEU A 6 55.03 -6.97 64.86
CA LEU A 6 53.56 -6.73 64.85
C LEU A 6 52.94 -6.74 63.44
N ALA A 7 51.91 -7.58 63.32
CA ALA A 7 51.25 -8.07 62.12
C ALA A 7 50.52 -7.02 61.27
N SER A 8 50.40 -7.30 59.96
CA SER A 8 49.32 -6.75 59.14
C SER A 8 49.03 -7.70 57.97
N SER A 9 48.11 -8.64 58.20
CA SER A 9 47.54 -9.47 57.13
C SER A 9 46.49 -8.65 56.39
N ARG A 10 46.78 -8.28 55.13
CA ARG A 10 45.79 -7.65 54.25
C ARG A 10 45.05 -8.74 53.48
N ILE A 11 43.78 -8.92 53.85
CA ILE A 11 42.77 -9.58 53.03
C ILE A 11 42.48 -8.63 51.86
N PHE A 12 42.77 -9.07 50.63
CA PHE A 12 42.22 -8.45 49.42
C PHE A 12 41.39 -9.51 48.68
N LEU A 13 40.09 -9.50 48.95
CA LEU A 13 39.06 -10.02 48.07
C LEU A 13 38.67 -8.87 47.13
N SER A 14 38.98 -9.00 45.84
CA SER A 14 38.32 -8.25 44.77
C SER A 14 38.60 -8.99 43.48
N SER A 15 37.62 -9.76 43.02
CA SER A 15 36.45 -9.32 42.24
C SER A 15 36.71 -9.66 40.79
N ARG A 16 36.18 -10.84 40.45
CA ARG A 16 36.03 -11.36 39.11
C ARG A 16 35.25 -10.31 38.29
N SER A 17 35.92 -9.62 37.38
CA SER A 17 35.27 -8.71 36.45
C SER A 17 34.42 -9.52 35.47
N ASN A 18 33.10 -9.49 35.67
CA ASN A 18 32.14 -9.83 34.61
C ASN A 18 32.18 -8.71 33.55
N PRO A 19 32.14 -9.03 32.24
CA PRO A 19 31.94 -8.01 31.23
C PRO A 19 30.50 -7.46 31.32
N PRO A 20 30.28 -6.16 31.10
CA PRO A 20 28.94 -5.59 31.14
C PRO A 20 28.15 -6.02 29.90
N SER A 21 26.94 -6.48 30.16
CA SER A 21 25.90 -6.85 29.22
C SER A 21 25.69 -5.82 28.09
N GLN A 22 26.20 -6.13 26.90
CA GLN A 22 25.66 -5.61 25.64
C GLN A 22 24.32 -6.31 25.35
N THR A 23 23.23 -5.99 26.06
CA THR A 23 21.93 -6.57 25.69
C THR A 23 20.72 -5.68 25.98
N VAL A 24 20.84 -4.55 26.69
CA VAL A 24 19.64 -3.82 27.14
C VAL A 24 19.49 -2.38 26.62
N ALA A 25 20.28 -1.97 25.62
CA ALA A 25 20.16 -0.65 25.00
C ALA A 25 19.68 -0.66 23.52
N SER A 26 19.36 -1.82 22.95
CA SER A 26 19.05 -1.95 21.51
C SER A 26 17.56 -2.02 21.17
N ILE A 27 16.66 -1.57 22.06
CA ILE A 27 15.21 -1.79 21.86
C ILE A 27 14.51 -0.58 21.20
N MET A 28 15.18 0.56 21.01
CA MET A 28 14.49 1.79 20.55
C MET A 28 15.31 2.66 19.58
N SER A 29 16.34 2.10 18.93
CA SER A 29 17.16 2.89 18.02
C SER A 29 17.39 2.17 16.71
N LEU A 30 17.02 2.82 15.61
CA LEU A 30 17.28 2.35 14.26
C LEU A 30 18.76 1.96 14.06
N PRO A 31 19.03 0.86 13.34
CA PRO A 31 20.37 0.48 12.91
C PRO A 31 21.06 1.62 12.16
N LEU A 32 22.39 1.72 12.28
CA LEU A 32 23.15 2.84 11.69
C LEU A 32 22.94 2.95 10.16
N LYS A 33 22.95 1.81 9.45
CA LYS A 33 22.68 1.78 8.01
C LYS A 33 21.28 2.32 7.66
N ALA A 34 20.27 1.99 8.45
CA ALA A 34 18.92 2.52 8.25
C ALA A 34 18.90 4.04 8.45
N LYS A 35 19.53 4.55 9.52
CA LYS A 35 19.63 6.01 9.78
C LYS A 35 20.30 6.77 8.65
N VAL A 36 21.42 6.25 8.14
CA VAL A 36 22.13 6.85 7.00
C VAL A 36 21.25 6.84 5.75
N SER A 37 20.59 5.72 5.47
CA SER A 37 19.70 5.61 4.32
C SER A 37 18.47 6.53 4.44
N ILE A 38 17.91 6.72 5.63
CA ILE A 38 16.80 7.67 5.86
C ILE A 38 17.27 9.09 5.58
N ARG A 39 18.43 9.48 6.10
CA ARG A 39 19.00 10.80 5.83
C ARG A 39 19.17 11.02 4.33
N ASP A 40 19.73 10.04 3.63
CA ASP A 40 20.12 10.18 2.23
C ASP A 40 18.94 10.08 1.25
N ASN A 41 17.94 9.22 1.55
CA ASN A 41 16.82 8.91 0.65
C ASN A 41 15.49 9.54 1.07
N TRP A 42 15.37 10.11 2.27
CA TRP A 42 14.12 10.67 2.78
C TRP A 42 14.24 12.10 3.31
N GLU A 43 15.21 12.39 4.18
CA GLU A 43 15.32 13.70 4.83
C GLU A 43 16.00 14.76 3.96
N LYS A 44 16.89 14.30 3.05
CA LYS A 44 17.59 15.19 2.14
C LYS A 44 16.59 15.88 1.19
N PRO A 45 16.58 17.22 1.11
CA PRO A 45 15.62 17.96 0.28
C PRO A 45 15.70 17.64 -1.21
N GLU A 46 16.90 17.27 -1.70
CA GLU A 46 17.16 16.93 -3.09
C GLU A 46 17.02 15.43 -3.39
N CYS A 47 16.40 14.64 -2.50
CA CYS A 47 16.10 13.24 -2.81
C CYS A 47 14.79 13.13 -3.61
N HIS A 48 14.67 12.07 -4.42
CA HIS A 48 13.52 11.85 -5.30
C HIS A 48 12.17 11.83 -4.55
N ALA A 49 12.14 11.31 -3.32
CA ALA A 49 10.92 11.29 -2.52
C ALA A 49 10.44 12.71 -2.14
N GLN A 50 11.36 13.60 -1.74
CA GLN A 50 11.04 14.99 -1.42
C GLN A 50 10.69 15.80 -2.67
N GLU A 51 11.40 15.59 -3.78
CA GLU A 51 11.12 16.24 -5.07
C GLU A 51 9.71 15.88 -5.59
N SER A 52 9.36 14.59 -5.59
CA SER A 52 8.03 14.13 -6.01
C SER A 52 6.91 14.59 -5.07
N MET A 53 7.15 14.62 -3.75
CA MET A 53 6.19 15.17 -2.78
C MET A 53 5.96 16.67 -3.01
N LYS A 54 7.03 17.42 -3.31
CA LYS A 54 6.94 18.85 -3.65
C LYS A 54 6.17 19.06 -4.95
N LYS A 55 6.47 18.30 -6.00
CA LYS A 55 5.75 18.35 -7.28
C LYS A 55 4.25 18.10 -7.07
N LEU A 56 3.89 17.08 -6.29
CA LEU A 56 2.51 16.78 -5.96
C LEU A 56 1.83 17.93 -5.20
N LYS A 57 2.53 18.54 -4.24
CA LYS A 57 2.04 19.74 -3.52
C LYS A 57 1.78 20.90 -4.48
N ASP A 58 2.69 21.14 -5.42
CA ASP A 58 2.57 22.22 -6.39
C ASP A 58 1.37 22.01 -7.33
N VAL A 59 1.11 20.77 -7.75
CA VAL A 59 -0.06 20.39 -8.58
C VAL A 59 -1.37 20.47 -7.80
N LEU A 60 -1.41 19.95 -6.57
CA LEU A 60 -2.63 19.96 -5.74
C LEU A 60 -3.02 21.35 -5.24
N GLY A 61 -2.04 22.25 -5.08
CA GLY A 61 -2.25 23.52 -4.37
C GLY A 61 -2.59 23.34 -2.89
N LEU A 62 -2.29 22.17 -2.31
CA LEU A 62 -2.54 21.81 -0.91
C LEU A 62 -1.26 21.26 -0.28
N GLU A 63 -1.13 21.39 1.04
CA GLU A 63 -0.03 20.76 1.76
C GLU A 63 -0.11 19.22 1.62
N VAL A 64 1.03 18.57 1.42
CA VAL A 64 1.16 17.11 1.37
C VAL A 64 2.02 16.67 2.56
N ARG A 65 1.52 15.72 3.35
CA ARG A 65 2.22 15.18 4.52
C ARG A 65 2.40 13.68 4.40
N CYS A 66 3.65 13.24 4.48
CA CYS A 66 4.01 11.85 4.65
C CYS A 66 5.08 11.78 5.74
N GLU A 67 4.85 11.01 6.79
CA GLU A 67 5.80 10.81 7.88
C GLU A 67 5.91 9.30 8.15
N PRO A 68 6.75 8.58 7.39
CA PRO A 68 6.92 7.15 7.57
C PRO A 68 7.39 6.84 8.99
N GLN A 69 6.71 5.93 9.67
CA GLN A 69 7.09 5.49 11.01
C GLN A 69 8.29 4.54 10.93
N TRP A 70 9.47 5.09 10.67
CA TRP A 70 10.67 4.32 10.33
C TRP A 70 11.03 3.24 11.35
N GLN A 71 10.83 3.49 12.65
CA GLN A 71 11.07 2.50 13.70
C GLN A 71 10.17 1.27 13.51
N VAL A 72 8.87 1.49 13.29
CA VAL A 72 7.88 0.42 13.08
C VAL A 72 8.17 -0.31 11.78
N LEU A 73 8.37 0.43 10.68
CA LEU A 73 8.64 -0.15 9.36
C LEU A 73 9.91 -1.01 9.36
N VAL A 74 10.99 -0.53 9.97
CA VAL A 74 12.24 -1.31 10.04
C VAL A 74 12.06 -2.52 10.95
N SER A 75 11.41 -2.40 12.10
CA SER A 75 11.16 -3.53 13.00
C SER A 75 10.26 -4.62 12.39
N GLU A 76 9.27 -4.25 11.57
CA GLU A 76 8.39 -5.23 10.94
C GLU A 76 9.02 -5.90 9.71
N LEU A 77 9.88 -5.17 8.99
CA LEU A 77 10.49 -5.65 7.75
C LEU A 77 11.89 -6.24 7.97
N GLU A 78 12.55 -6.01 9.10
CA GLU A 78 13.95 -6.39 9.27
C GLU A 78 14.21 -7.89 9.11
N SER A 79 13.26 -8.76 9.40
CA SER A 79 13.42 -10.21 9.21
C SER A 79 13.44 -10.64 7.74
N PHE A 80 12.94 -9.81 6.83
CA PHE A 80 12.85 -10.09 5.39
C PHE A 80 14.00 -9.48 4.59
N TRP A 81 14.83 -8.63 5.21
CA TRP A 81 15.85 -7.82 4.54
C TRP A 81 17.20 -7.99 5.22
N GLU A 82 18.20 -8.43 4.48
CA GLU A 82 19.57 -8.53 4.99
C GLU A 82 20.15 -7.12 5.26
N ASP A 83 20.03 -6.22 4.28
CA ASP A 83 20.50 -4.84 4.40
C ASP A 83 19.36 -3.87 4.76
N LYS A 84 19.50 -3.18 5.91
CA LYS A 84 18.50 -2.22 6.39
C LYS A 84 18.53 -0.88 5.63
N GLY A 85 19.64 -0.57 4.99
CA GLY A 85 19.74 0.57 4.08
C GLY A 85 18.93 0.32 2.82
N GLU A 86 19.03 -0.88 2.23
CA GLU A 86 18.21 -1.29 1.07
C GLU A 86 16.71 -1.32 1.39
N LEU A 87 16.33 -1.78 2.59
CA LEU A 87 14.94 -1.73 3.08
C LEU A 87 14.40 -0.29 3.02
N VAL A 88 15.13 0.67 3.61
CA VAL A 88 14.73 2.08 3.60
C VAL A 88 14.66 2.62 2.17
N SER A 89 15.69 2.35 1.35
CA SER A 89 15.70 2.77 -0.05
C SER A 89 14.49 2.22 -0.81
N SER A 90 14.09 0.98 -0.56
CA SER A 90 12.91 0.39 -1.20
C SER A 90 11.61 1.05 -0.74
N VAL A 91 11.42 1.27 0.57
CA VAL A 91 10.24 1.97 1.10
C VAL A 91 10.14 3.37 0.48
N THR A 92 11.23 4.14 0.49
CA THR A 92 11.25 5.48 -0.14
C THR A 92 10.96 5.43 -1.64
N SER A 93 11.42 4.39 -2.35
CA SER A 93 11.12 4.20 -3.77
C SER A 93 9.63 3.98 -4.03
N PHE A 94 8.95 3.19 -3.19
CA PHE A 94 7.50 3.00 -3.32
C PHE A 94 6.72 4.29 -3.06
N ILE A 95 7.11 5.05 -2.04
CA ILE A 95 6.49 6.34 -1.75
C ILE A 95 6.67 7.30 -2.94
N HIS A 96 7.88 7.38 -3.48
CA HIS A 96 8.19 8.19 -4.66
C HIS A 96 7.31 7.81 -5.87
N VAL A 97 7.27 6.53 -6.22
CA VAL A 97 6.47 6.04 -7.35
C VAL A 97 4.98 6.30 -7.13
N TRP A 98 4.50 6.19 -5.90
CA TRP A 98 3.12 6.53 -5.55
C TRP A 98 2.83 8.02 -5.73
N PHE A 99 3.75 8.91 -5.31
CA PHE A 99 3.60 10.35 -5.52
C PHE A 99 3.59 10.71 -7.01
N GLU A 100 4.48 10.14 -7.81
CA GLU A 100 4.47 10.37 -9.26
C GLU A 100 3.17 9.86 -9.91
N ALA A 101 2.68 8.68 -9.50
CA ALA A 101 1.43 8.12 -10.03
C ALA A 101 0.23 9.03 -9.73
N LEU A 102 0.14 9.53 -8.49
CA LEU A 102 -0.91 10.47 -8.11
C LEU A 102 -0.78 11.81 -8.85
N THR A 103 0.46 12.33 -8.99
CA THR A 103 0.70 13.57 -9.71
C THR A 103 0.27 13.47 -11.16
N GLU A 104 0.61 12.37 -11.84
CA GLU A 104 0.19 12.14 -13.24
C GLU A 104 -1.33 12.05 -13.38
N LEU A 105 -2.04 11.47 -12.41
CA LEU A 105 -3.51 11.45 -12.42
C LEU A 105 -4.12 12.84 -12.26
N LEU A 106 -3.48 13.71 -11.47
CA LEU A 106 -3.97 15.07 -11.22
C LEU A 106 -3.70 16.02 -12.38
N ASP A 107 -2.59 15.81 -13.09
CA ASP A 107 -2.23 16.58 -14.29
C ASP A 107 -3.06 16.17 -15.54
N ASP A 108 -3.76 15.05 -15.49
CA ASP A 108 -4.58 14.53 -16.60
C ASP A 108 -6.02 15.07 -16.54
N GLU A 109 -6.38 15.93 -17.49
CA GLU A 109 -7.72 16.52 -17.62
C GLU A 109 -8.83 15.47 -17.77
N SER A 110 -8.53 14.26 -18.26
CA SER A 110 -9.52 13.18 -18.36
C SER A 110 -9.99 12.65 -17.00
N HIS A 111 -9.29 13.01 -15.93
CA HIS A 111 -9.61 12.62 -14.56
C HIS A 111 -10.14 13.78 -13.70
N GLU A 112 -10.53 14.91 -14.30
CA GLU A 112 -11.02 16.11 -13.59
C GLU A 112 -12.11 15.81 -12.55
N ALA A 113 -13.13 15.01 -12.90
CA ALA A 113 -14.21 14.65 -11.97
C ALA A 113 -13.74 13.83 -10.76
N TRP A 114 -12.75 12.96 -10.96
CA TRP A 114 -12.13 12.21 -9.87
C TRP A 114 -11.26 13.12 -9.01
N THR A 115 -10.50 14.04 -9.63
CA THR A 115 -9.69 15.06 -8.94
C THR A 115 -10.55 15.96 -8.05
N ASP A 116 -11.71 16.41 -8.53
CA ASP A 116 -12.67 17.18 -7.72
C ASP A 116 -13.20 16.39 -6.53
N THR A 117 -13.44 15.09 -6.71
CA THR A 117 -13.87 14.18 -5.63
C THR A 117 -12.79 14.05 -4.57
N LEU A 118 -11.52 13.86 -4.98
CA LEU A 118 -10.37 13.82 -4.08
C LEU A 118 -10.25 15.13 -3.29
N LEU A 119 -10.28 16.29 -3.98
CA LEU A 119 -10.14 17.59 -3.34
C LEU A 119 -11.27 17.89 -2.36
N THR A 120 -12.50 17.49 -2.71
CA THR A 120 -13.67 17.58 -1.81
C THR A 120 -13.44 16.76 -0.55
N LYS A 121 -13.09 15.46 -0.67
CA LYS A 121 -12.83 14.58 0.47
C LYS A 121 -11.68 15.08 1.35
N VAL A 122 -10.60 15.57 0.74
CA VAL A 122 -9.48 16.15 1.48
C VAL A 122 -9.97 17.35 2.29
N ARG A 123 -10.69 18.30 1.68
CA ARG A 123 -11.17 19.53 2.35
C ARG A 123 -12.24 19.29 3.41
N GLU A 124 -13.05 18.24 3.27
CA GLU A 124 -14.05 17.85 4.27
C GLU A 124 -13.42 17.27 5.54
N LEU A 125 -12.38 16.47 5.38
CA LEU A 125 -11.77 15.71 6.47
C LEU A 125 -10.53 16.39 7.07
N THR A 126 -9.83 17.20 6.29
CA THR A 126 -8.51 17.76 6.62
C THR A 126 -8.22 19.03 5.80
N SER A 127 -7.07 19.66 6.01
CA SER A 127 -6.57 20.79 5.20
C SER A 127 -5.35 20.45 4.35
N ARG A 128 -4.96 19.17 4.35
CA ARG A 128 -3.75 18.65 3.72
C ARG A 128 -3.97 17.21 3.27
N LEU A 129 -3.30 16.80 2.20
CA LEU A 129 -3.26 15.40 1.78
C LEU A 129 -2.32 14.63 2.71
N ASN A 130 -2.83 13.63 3.44
CA ASN A 130 -2.01 12.76 4.26
C ASN A 130 -1.75 11.42 3.55
N LEU A 131 -0.50 10.94 3.63
CA LEU A 131 -0.11 9.60 3.23
C LEU A 131 0.49 8.87 4.44
N THR A 132 -0.12 7.76 4.83
CA THR A 132 0.42 6.81 5.81
C THR A 132 1.05 5.64 5.09
N VAL A 133 2.17 5.15 5.60
CA VAL A 133 2.87 3.98 5.06
C VAL A 133 2.75 2.83 6.06
N GLU A 134 2.21 1.70 5.60
CA GLU A 134 1.99 0.49 6.39
C GLU A 134 2.60 -0.74 5.68
N VAL A 135 2.84 -1.81 6.43
CA VAL A 135 3.31 -3.07 5.85
C VAL A 135 2.11 -3.88 5.36
N SER A 136 2.18 -4.36 4.12
CA SER A 136 1.16 -5.22 3.51
C SER A 136 1.16 -6.59 4.17
N GLU A 137 -0.02 -7.13 4.42
CA GLU A 137 -0.19 -8.55 4.77
C GLU A 137 0.15 -9.47 3.57
N ASN A 138 -0.03 -8.94 2.36
CA ASN A 138 0.16 -9.65 1.10
C ASN A 138 1.54 -9.35 0.47
N GLN A 139 1.94 -10.16 -0.51
CA GLN A 139 3.19 -9.97 -1.26
C GLN A 139 3.14 -8.87 -2.32
N ARG A 140 2.03 -8.12 -2.41
CA ARG A 140 1.81 -7.06 -3.41
C ARG A 140 1.58 -5.71 -2.71
N PRO A 141 2.18 -4.62 -3.22
CA PRO A 141 1.84 -3.28 -2.76
C PRO A 141 0.38 -2.94 -3.09
N SER A 142 -0.23 -2.10 -2.26
CA SER A 142 -1.56 -1.57 -2.54
C SER A 142 -1.77 -0.20 -1.93
N THR A 143 -2.76 0.55 -2.42
CA THR A 143 -3.18 1.81 -1.80
C THR A 143 -4.70 1.85 -1.62
N LYS A 144 -5.15 2.57 -0.59
CA LYS A 144 -6.58 2.82 -0.34
C LYS A 144 -6.77 4.16 0.35
N TRP A 145 -7.98 4.71 0.25
CA TRP A 145 -8.41 5.83 1.07
C TRP A 145 -8.87 5.36 2.46
N SER A 146 -8.57 6.12 3.51
CA SER A 146 -9.00 5.86 4.87
C SER A 146 -9.55 7.13 5.51
N ASN A 147 -10.85 7.13 5.80
CA ASN A 147 -11.48 8.22 6.57
C ASN A 147 -10.93 8.28 8.01
N ALA A 148 -10.55 7.13 8.60
CA ALA A 148 -10.02 7.08 9.96
C ALA A 148 -8.62 7.72 10.07
N GLN A 149 -7.80 7.57 9.03
CA GLN A 149 -6.47 8.19 8.96
C GLN A 149 -6.45 9.52 8.19
N LEU A 150 -7.64 9.99 7.76
CA LEU A 150 -7.83 11.27 7.05
C LEU A 150 -6.91 11.41 5.82
N GLY A 151 -6.79 10.35 5.03
CA GLY A 151 -5.92 10.34 3.86
C GLY A 151 -5.72 8.95 3.24
N PHE A 152 -4.66 8.82 2.45
CA PHE A 152 -4.28 7.57 1.81
C PHE A 152 -3.42 6.70 2.72
N ILE A 153 -3.57 5.40 2.58
CA ILE A 153 -2.65 4.40 3.13
C ILE A 153 -1.96 3.71 1.97
N LEU A 154 -0.63 3.66 2.01
CA LEU A 154 0.21 2.88 1.10
C LEU A 154 0.75 1.66 1.85
N TYR A 155 0.37 0.48 1.36
CA TYR A 155 0.83 -0.81 1.85
C TYR A 155 2.05 -1.28 1.06
N ILE A 156 3.16 -1.51 1.76
CA ILE A 156 4.43 -1.96 1.18
C ILE A 156 4.61 -3.47 1.37
N PRO A 157 5.02 -4.25 0.36
CA PRO A 157 5.26 -5.68 0.52
C PRO A 157 6.40 -5.98 1.51
N LYS A 158 6.31 -7.12 2.19
CA LYS A 158 7.30 -7.53 3.21
C LYS A 158 8.70 -7.78 2.61
N GLY A 159 8.76 -8.28 1.39
CA GLY A 159 10.01 -8.55 0.67
C GLY A 159 10.02 -7.94 -0.73
N LEU A 160 11.23 -7.83 -1.30
CA LEU A 160 11.43 -7.46 -2.69
C LEU A 160 11.03 -8.60 -3.62
N THR A 161 9.84 -8.49 -4.21
CA THR A 161 9.51 -9.32 -5.39
C THR A 161 9.90 -8.58 -6.68
N HIS A 162 9.63 -7.27 -6.74
CA HIS A 162 9.87 -6.42 -7.90
C HIS A 162 10.27 -4.99 -7.48
N GLN A 163 10.88 -4.24 -8.40
CA GLN A 163 11.21 -2.83 -8.18
C GLN A 163 9.94 -1.96 -8.12
N ALA A 164 9.96 -0.92 -7.29
CA ALA A 164 8.81 -0.04 -7.07
C ALA A 164 8.18 0.51 -8.36
N VAL A 165 9.02 0.90 -9.34
CA VAL A 165 8.58 1.50 -10.61
C VAL A 165 7.62 0.61 -11.41
N GLN A 166 7.71 -0.72 -11.25
CA GLN A 166 6.84 -1.68 -11.95
C GLN A 166 5.39 -1.59 -11.47
N TYR A 167 5.15 -0.98 -10.31
CA TYR A 167 3.83 -0.81 -9.72
C TYR A 167 3.19 0.55 -10.03
N PHE A 168 3.82 1.39 -10.86
CA PHE A 168 3.29 2.71 -11.23
C PHE A 168 1.87 2.62 -11.79
N GLY A 169 1.65 1.80 -12.82
CA GLY A 169 0.31 1.60 -13.41
C GLY A 169 -0.69 1.01 -12.43
N LEU A 170 -0.24 0.08 -11.56
CA LEU A 170 -1.08 -0.48 -10.50
C LEU A 170 -1.56 0.59 -9.52
N PHE A 171 -0.67 1.51 -9.11
CA PHE A 171 -1.06 2.58 -8.21
C PHE A 171 -2.04 3.53 -8.87
N LYS A 172 -1.89 3.86 -10.17
CA LYS A 172 -2.89 4.66 -10.89
C LYS A 172 -4.27 4.01 -10.86
N GLU A 173 -4.35 2.72 -11.19
CA GLU A 173 -5.61 1.97 -11.13
C GLU A 173 -6.23 2.00 -9.73
N GLN A 174 -5.45 1.70 -8.68
CA GLN A 174 -5.95 1.66 -7.30
C GLN A 174 -6.35 3.05 -6.77
N LEU A 175 -5.66 4.11 -7.19
CA LEU A 175 -6.01 5.50 -6.85
C LEU A 175 -7.34 5.91 -7.48
N LEU A 176 -7.58 5.56 -8.74
CA LEU A 176 -8.86 5.82 -9.40
C LEU A 176 -10.01 5.04 -8.73
N GLU A 177 -9.77 3.78 -8.35
CA GLU A 177 -10.75 2.91 -7.69
C GLU A 177 -11.01 3.26 -6.21
N CYS A 178 -10.20 4.11 -5.57
CA CYS A 178 -10.21 4.24 -4.10
C CYS A 178 -11.48 4.88 -3.49
N PHE A 179 -12.32 5.50 -4.31
CA PHE A 179 -13.60 6.10 -3.91
C PHE A 179 -14.82 5.32 -4.36
N GLU A 180 -14.61 4.21 -5.08
CA GLU A 180 -15.70 3.33 -5.48
C GLU A 180 -16.13 2.50 -4.26
N GLU A 181 -17.14 3.00 -3.54
CA GLU A 181 -17.86 2.25 -2.52
C GLU A 181 -18.59 1.07 -3.18
N ASN A 182 -17.88 -0.04 -3.43
CA ASN A 182 -18.39 -1.42 -3.56
C ASN A 182 -17.37 -2.34 -4.29
N ARG A 183 -16.19 -2.55 -3.70
CA ARG A 183 -15.47 -3.81 -3.97
C ARG A 183 -15.72 -4.77 -2.80
N PRO A 184 -16.66 -5.73 -2.90
CA PRO A 184 -16.51 -6.95 -2.13
C PRO A 184 -15.11 -7.48 -2.48
N SER A 185 -14.28 -7.72 -1.47
CA SER A 185 -12.97 -8.34 -1.61
C SER A 185 -13.09 -9.41 -2.69
N LYS A 186 -12.36 -9.27 -3.81
CA LYS A 186 -12.33 -10.31 -4.85
C LYS A 186 -11.58 -11.50 -4.26
N THR A 187 -12.25 -12.23 -3.37
CA THR A 187 -11.95 -13.60 -3.05
C THR A 187 -12.21 -14.34 -4.36
N LEU A 188 -11.14 -14.79 -5.01
CA LEU A 188 -11.23 -15.76 -6.09
C LEU A 188 -12.17 -16.89 -5.65
N PRO A 189 -12.99 -17.48 -6.55
CA PRO A 189 -13.93 -18.51 -6.17
C PRO A 189 -13.15 -19.73 -5.67
N ILE A 190 -12.95 -19.81 -4.36
CA ILE A 190 -12.65 -21.07 -3.68
C ILE A 190 -13.98 -21.79 -3.70
N HIS A 191 -14.08 -22.77 -4.58
CA HIS A 191 -15.13 -23.77 -4.55
C HIS A 191 -14.97 -24.57 -3.24
N SER A 192 -15.38 -23.99 -2.12
CA SER A 192 -15.46 -24.67 -0.84
C SER A 192 -16.86 -25.24 -0.72
N THR A 193 -16.99 -26.50 -1.10
CA THR A 193 -18.10 -27.35 -0.70
C THR A 193 -17.98 -27.60 0.80
N THR A 194 -18.53 -26.71 1.62
CA THR A 194 -18.80 -27.06 3.02
C THR A 194 -20.11 -26.43 3.41
N GLY A 195 -21.09 -27.30 3.66
CA GLY A 195 -22.47 -26.95 3.86
C GLY A 195 -22.68 -26.08 5.09
N ASP A 196 -23.64 -25.19 4.95
CA ASP A 196 -24.40 -24.66 6.07
C ASP A 196 -25.84 -24.47 5.58
N GLU A 197 -26.55 -25.58 5.72
CA GLU A 197 -27.98 -25.82 5.54
C GLU A 197 -28.74 -25.03 6.62
N TRP A 198 -28.92 -23.72 6.42
CA TRP A 198 -29.77 -22.90 7.26
C TRP A 198 -31.13 -22.67 6.61
N ALA A 199 -32.00 -23.65 6.87
CA ALA A 199 -33.42 -23.52 7.17
C ALA A 199 -34.29 -22.68 6.22
N ASP A 200 -34.85 -23.39 5.25
CA ASP A 200 -36.17 -23.20 4.67
C ASP A 200 -37.26 -23.17 5.77
N VAL A 201 -37.94 -22.03 5.92
CA VAL A 201 -39.22 -21.93 6.63
C VAL A 201 -40.29 -21.62 5.61
N GLY A 202 -40.79 -22.69 5.00
CA GLY A 202 -41.94 -22.66 4.11
C GLY A 202 -43.17 -22.11 4.82
N ALA A 203 -43.70 -21.01 4.29
CA ALA A 203 -45.08 -20.65 4.48
C ALA A 203 -45.93 -21.65 3.67
N GLU A 204 -46.64 -22.52 4.38
CA GLU A 204 -47.70 -23.34 3.81
C GLU A 204 -48.85 -22.45 3.36
N ASP A 205 -48.93 -22.15 2.07
CA ASP A 205 -50.21 -21.83 1.42
C ASP A 205 -50.56 -22.99 0.48
N ARG A 206 -51.40 -23.88 0.98
CA ARG A 206 -52.20 -24.81 0.18
C ARG A 206 -53.14 -23.98 -0.69
N GLU A 207 -53.09 -24.15 -2.00
CA GLU A 207 -54.29 -24.11 -2.86
C GLU A 207 -53.98 -24.69 -4.26
N GLU A 208 -54.41 -25.95 -4.39
CA GLU A 208 -55.01 -26.62 -5.57
C GLU A 208 -54.62 -26.19 -6.99
N GLU A 209 -53.94 -27.10 -7.70
CA GLU A 209 -54.00 -27.21 -9.17
C GLU A 209 -55.42 -27.63 -9.62
N PRO A 210 -55.88 -27.22 -10.81
CA PRO A 210 -55.83 -28.20 -11.89
C PRO A 210 -55.56 -27.65 -13.31
N GLN A 211 -54.70 -28.38 -14.03
CA GLN A 211 -54.79 -28.83 -15.43
C GLN A 211 -55.84 -28.18 -16.38
N HIS A 212 -55.41 -27.66 -17.55
CA HIS A 212 -55.70 -28.22 -18.89
C HIS A 212 -55.21 -27.30 -20.06
N HIS A 213 -55.02 -27.94 -21.23
CA HIS A 213 -54.87 -27.40 -22.60
C HIS A 213 -53.47 -26.86 -23.01
N ALA A 214 -52.63 -27.56 -23.78
CA ALA A 214 -52.75 -28.16 -25.12
C ALA A 214 -52.78 -27.16 -26.29
N GLU A 215 -51.75 -27.28 -27.14
CA GLU A 215 -51.66 -26.94 -28.58
C GLU A 215 -51.58 -25.45 -28.96
N ALA A 216 -50.90 -24.98 -30.01
CA ALA A 216 -49.98 -25.50 -31.01
C ALA A 216 -49.55 -24.30 -31.90
N TRP A 217 -48.28 -24.27 -32.34
CA TRP A 217 -47.77 -23.71 -33.62
C TRP A 217 -47.90 -22.17 -33.78
N CYS A 218 -47.11 -21.39 -34.51
CA CYS A 218 -46.15 -21.61 -35.59
C CYS A 218 -45.38 -20.28 -35.83
N THR A 219 -44.05 -20.36 -36.03
CA THR A 219 -43.22 -19.72 -37.09
C THR A 219 -43.17 -18.20 -37.36
N PHE A 220 -42.02 -17.83 -37.97
CA PHE A 220 -41.57 -16.57 -38.60
C PHE A 220 -40.93 -15.54 -37.65
N SER A 221 -39.77 -14.92 -37.91
CA SER A 221 -38.86 -14.93 -39.06
C SER A 221 -37.51 -14.34 -38.64
N ALA A 222 -36.44 -14.86 -39.22
CA ALA A 222 -35.12 -14.24 -39.22
C ALA A 222 -35.11 -12.93 -40.03
N SER A 223 -34.26 -11.97 -39.64
CA SER A 223 -33.21 -11.33 -40.47
C SER A 223 -32.81 -9.97 -39.91
N SER A 224 -31.54 -9.78 -39.56
CA SER A 224 -30.67 -8.83 -40.30
C SER A 224 -29.25 -8.84 -39.72
N LEU A 225 -28.31 -9.16 -40.62
CA LEU A 225 -26.86 -8.89 -40.56
C LEU A 225 -26.62 -7.35 -40.46
N SER A 226 -25.47 -6.77 -40.07
CA SER A 226 -24.07 -7.11 -40.36
C SER A 226 -23.10 -6.28 -39.46
N PRO A 227 -21.80 -6.63 -39.40
CA PRO A 227 -20.74 -5.92 -38.66
C PRO A 227 -19.88 -5.02 -39.57
N LEU A 228 -19.28 -3.95 -39.03
CA LEU A 228 -18.27 -3.09 -39.67
C LEU A 228 -17.44 -2.38 -38.56
N ARG A 229 -16.17 -2.01 -38.69
CA ARG A 229 -15.07 -2.25 -39.66
C ARG A 229 -13.85 -1.54 -39.04
N VAL A 230 -12.73 -2.25 -38.88
CA VAL A 230 -11.43 -1.68 -38.47
C VAL A 230 -10.91 -0.74 -39.57
N HIS A 231 -10.54 0.49 -39.19
CA HIS A 231 -9.80 1.42 -40.04
C HIS A 231 -8.33 1.41 -39.64
N LEU A 232 -7.49 0.87 -40.51
CA LEU A 232 -6.04 1.03 -40.52
C LEU A 232 -5.73 2.22 -41.43
N VAL A 233 -5.14 3.30 -40.90
CA VAL A 233 -4.69 4.46 -41.69
C VAL A 233 -3.19 4.30 -41.93
N ILE A 234 -2.82 4.05 -43.18
CA ILE A 234 -1.46 4.19 -43.70
C ILE A 234 -1.37 5.59 -44.32
N LYS A 235 -0.44 6.41 -43.83
CA LYS A 235 -0.15 7.75 -44.35
C LYS A 235 1.12 7.66 -45.21
N GLN A 236 0.98 7.84 -46.53
CA GLN A 236 2.08 8.07 -47.46
C GLN A 236 2.28 9.59 -47.63
N GLU A 237 3.53 10.03 -47.54
CA GLU A 237 4.01 11.34 -48.00
C GLU A 237 4.00 11.43 -49.53
N PRO A 238 3.92 12.65 -50.09
CA PRO A 238 4.54 12.96 -51.36
C PRO A 238 5.68 13.99 -51.22
N GLU A 239 6.76 13.66 -51.92
CA GLU A 239 7.96 14.44 -52.24
C GLU A 239 7.62 15.40 -53.40
N ASP A 240 7.90 16.70 -53.22
CA ASP A 240 8.34 17.66 -54.26
C ASP A 240 8.94 18.91 -53.58
#